data_AF-A0A3M1V8S6-F1
#
_entry.id   AF-A0A3M1V8S6-F1
#
_cell.length_a   1.000
_cell.length_b   1.000
_cell.length_c   1.000
_cell.angle_alpha   90.00
_cell.angle_beta   90.00
_cell.angle_gamma   90.00
#
_symmetry.space_group_name_H-M   'P 1'
#
loop_
_entity.id
_entity.type
_entity.pdbx_description
1 polymer ?
#
loop_
_entity_poly.entity_id
_entity_poly.type
_entity_poly.pdbx_seq_one_letter_code
_entity_poly.pdbx_strand_id
1 'polypeptide(L)'
;QRIEVDQFQQFREPVVIEGLENGLNVIAGENEAGKSTLLRAVRAALFDRYRSSVGEHYRPHGAAVSPSVKLDFTLNGESYHLEKTFSRKKDGGMRLQADDRRRWEGPEAEDHLAKLLGFAYPGKGASRPELQGLAGLLWVEQGSAHYPVALNDDNREQVQGVFEQEMRDLLGGDRGEALFRRIQTLRDQYFDKRGNPRGNYRKLQQRVEELGRELTEARRRLQDYEHQVDALGQVRLRIQEYREKHLIEQAEQTLRDRQEAARRVRKLQDCIAESKTSVAQAELVLERARQRDIDAVEQARRALDAATTEVRQLQAQLAPLETQRDRLQTAVEGLKAQRSALEADVQQAA
;
A
#
# COMPACT_ATOMS: atom_id res chain seq x y z
N GLN A 1 42.24 -12.73 42.03
CA GLN A 1 40.88 -12.45 41.50
C GLN A 1 40.42 -13.64 40.67
N ARG A 2 39.11 -13.89 40.54
CA ARG A 2 38.54 -15.10 39.91
C ARG A 2 37.25 -14.78 39.15
N ILE A 3 37.04 -15.45 38.03
CA ILE A 3 35.81 -15.36 37.22
C ILE A 3 35.29 -16.78 37.01
N GLU A 4 34.05 -17.04 37.36
CA GLU A 4 33.36 -18.30 37.06
C GLU A 4 32.09 -18.00 36.26
N VAL A 5 31.91 -18.67 35.14
CA VAL A 5 30.74 -18.52 34.26
C VAL A 5 30.13 -19.88 34.02
N ASP A 6 28.84 -20.03 34.31
CA ASP A 6 28.11 -21.28 34.13
C ASP A 6 26.79 -21.04 33.39
N GLN A 7 26.44 -21.99 32.52
CA GLN A 7 25.24 -21.95 31.67
C GLN A 7 25.06 -20.60 30.95
N PHE A 8 26.12 -20.04 30.35
CA PHE A 8 26.09 -18.73 29.70
C PHE A 8 26.48 -18.82 28.22
N GLN A 9 25.50 -18.59 27.34
CA GLN A 9 25.62 -18.68 25.88
C GLN A 9 26.29 -19.98 25.41
N GLN A 10 27.52 -19.92 24.90
CA GLN A 10 28.23 -21.11 24.43
C GLN A 10 28.78 -21.98 25.57
N PHE A 11 28.88 -21.48 26.80
CA PHE A 11 29.34 -22.24 27.95
C PHE A 11 28.20 -23.07 28.54
N ARG A 12 28.27 -24.39 28.32
CA ARG A 12 27.34 -25.38 28.89
C ARG A 12 27.86 -26.05 30.17
N GLU A 13 29.14 -25.93 30.42
CA GLU A 13 29.81 -26.37 31.65
C GLU A 13 30.46 -25.15 32.31
N PRO A 14 30.66 -25.17 33.64
CA PRO A 14 31.32 -24.08 34.35
C PRO A 14 32.73 -23.84 33.81
N VAL A 15 33.01 -22.61 33.40
CA VAL A 15 34.35 -22.14 33.05
C VAL A 15 34.86 -21.27 34.17
N VAL A 16 36.02 -21.64 34.73
CA VAL A 16 36.67 -20.92 35.81
C VAL A 16 38.01 -20.36 35.31
N ILE A 17 38.20 -19.05 35.50
CA ILE A 17 39.47 -18.36 35.30
C ILE A 17 39.96 -17.91 36.68
N GLU A 18 41.08 -18.47 37.11
CA GLU A 18 41.75 -18.13 38.36
C GLU A 18 43.09 -17.46 38.08
N GLY A 19 43.76 -16.97 39.13
CA GLY A 19 45.10 -16.39 39.01
C GLY A 19 45.14 -15.04 38.28
N LEU A 20 44.03 -14.29 38.27
CA LEU A 20 44.03 -12.91 37.76
C LEU A 20 44.77 -12.01 38.75
N GLU A 21 45.84 -11.38 38.27
CA GLU A 21 46.75 -10.51 39.02
C GLU A 21 46.59 -9.03 38.63
N ASN A 22 47.25 -8.15 39.37
CA ASN A 22 47.31 -6.74 38.99
C ASN A 22 48.15 -6.55 37.71
N GLY A 23 47.73 -5.65 36.83
CA GLY A 23 48.44 -5.35 35.57
C GLY A 23 47.82 -6.04 34.35
N LEU A 24 48.66 -6.47 33.41
CA LEU A 24 48.21 -7.01 32.13
C LEU A 24 47.92 -8.51 32.23
N ASN A 25 46.65 -8.87 32.16
CA ASN A 25 46.19 -10.26 32.04
C ASN A 25 45.83 -10.55 30.58
N VAL A 26 46.42 -11.58 29.97
CA VAL A 26 46.15 -11.98 28.59
C VAL A 26 45.39 -13.30 28.56
N ILE A 27 44.13 -13.28 28.15
CA ILE A 27 43.31 -14.47 27.94
C ILE A 27 43.43 -14.89 26.47
N ALA A 28 44.22 -15.92 26.20
CA ALA A 28 44.45 -16.47 24.87
C ALA A 28 43.62 -17.74 24.63
N GLY A 29 43.21 -17.94 23.40
CA GLY A 29 42.44 -19.11 22.95
C GLY A 29 42.12 -18.95 21.46
N GLU A 30 41.58 -19.99 20.83
CA GLU A 30 41.18 -19.94 19.42
C GLU A 30 40.04 -18.92 19.20
N ASN A 31 39.78 -18.56 17.95
CA ASN A 31 38.54 -17.86 17.62
C ASN A 31 37.37 -18.81 17.92
N GLU A 32 36.24 -18.28 18.43
CA GLU A 32 35.09 -19.07 18.89
C GLU A 32 35.27 -19.84 20.21
N ALA A 33 36.46 -19.80 20.83
CA ALA A 33 36.68 -20.38 22.16
C ALA A 33 35.90 -19.67 23.30
N GLY A 34 35.21 -18.57 23.01
CA GLY A 34 34.31 -17.90 23.96
C GLY A 34 34.92 -16.75 24.75
N LYS A 35 36.09 -16.24 24.37
CA LYS A 35 36.74 -15.08 25.02
C LYS A 35 35.80 -13.87 25.08
N SER A 36 35.14 -13.54 23.96
CA SER A 36 34.16 -12.45 23.91
C SER A 36 32.93 -12.74 24.76
N THR A 37 32.52 -14.01 24.88
CA THR A 37 31.42 -14.44 25.74
C THR A 37 31.78 -14.31 27.22
N LEU A 38 33.00 -14.67 27.62
CA LEU A 38 33.50 -14.51 28.98
C LEU A 38 33.48 -13.04 29.41
N LEU A 39 34.03 -12.16 28.56
CA LEU A 39 33.99 -10.72 28.78
C LEU A 39 32.53 -10.23 28.89
N ARG A 40 31.67 -10.65 27.96
CA ARG A 40 30.24 -10.31 28.01
C ARG A 40 29.56 -10.77 29.31
N ALA A 41 29.92 -11.94 29.84
CA ALA A 41 29.40 -12.46 31.10
C ALA A 41 29.81 -11.61 32.30
N VAL A 42 31.08 -11.19 32.38
CA VAL A 42 31.57 -10.26 33.41
C VAL A 42 30.81 -8.93 33.34
N ARG A 43 30.67 -8.36 32.13
CA ARG A 43 29.92 -7.11 31.94
C ARG A 43 28.47 -7.25 32.37
N ALA A 44 27.80 -8.32 31.97
CA ALA A 44 26.43 -8.61 32.36
C ALA A 44 26.29 -8.74 33.89
N ALA A 45 27.26 -9.41 34.54
CA ALA A 45 27.27 -9.60 35.98
C ALA A 45 27.30 -8.26 36.72
N LEU A 46 28.09 -7.32 36.24
CA LEU A 46 28.22 -5.99 36.83
C LEU A 46 27.01 -5.08 36.52
N PHE A 47 26.59 -4.99 35.26
CA PHE A 47 25.74 -3.86 34.82
C PHE A 47 24.29 -4.21 34.48
N ASP A 48 23.91 -5.49 34.32
CA ASP A 48 22.54 -5.86 33.97
C ASP A 48 21.75 -6.36 35.18
N ARG A 49 20.47 -6.02 35.28
CA ARG A 49 19.63 -6.55 36.36
C ARG A 49 19.36 -8.04 36.19
N TYR A 50 19.43 -8.82 37.27
CA TYR A 50 19.24 -10.29 37.23
C TYR A 50 17.81 -10.70 36.82
N ARG A 51 16.80 -9.85 37.06
CA ARG A 51 15.40 -10.06 36.61
C ARG A 51 15.09 -9.47 35.23
N SER A 52 16.06 -8.86 34.55
CA SER A 52 15.83 -8.24 33.24
C SER A 52 15.48 -9.29 32.17
N SER A 53 14.79 -8.88 31.09
CA SER A 53 14.58 -9.73 29.89
C SER A 53 15.89 -10.19 29.26
N VAL A 54 16.97 -9.45 29.51
CA VAL A 54 18.27 -9.68 28.88
C VAL A 54 18.87 -11.02 29.28
N GLY A 55 18.51 -11.54 30.46
CA GLY A 55 18.90 -12.87 30.90
C GLY A 55 18.53 -13.97 29.90
N GLU A 56 17.46 -13.78 29.11
CA GLU A 56 17.09 -14.69 28.03
C GLU A 56 18.16 -14.78 26.93
N HIS A 57 18.87 -13.69 26.63
CA HIS A 57 19.97 -13.66 25.66
C HIS A 57 21.28 -14.26 26.20
N TYR A 58 21.34 -14.53 27.50
CA TYR A 58 22.47 -15.19 28.15
C TYR A 58 22.29 -16.68 28.24
N ARG A 59 21.09 -17.20 27.97
CA ARG A 59 20.85 -18.65 27.98
C ARG A 59 21.57 -19.34 26.82
N PRO A 60 22.12 -20.54 27.06
CA PRO A 60 22.54 -21.43 26.00
C PRO A 60 21.36 -21.77 25.10
N HIS A 61 21.60 -21.84 23.79
CA HIS A 61 20.56 -22.09 22.81
C HIS A 61 19.88 -23.46 23.06
N GLY A 62 18.55 -23.47 23.19
CA GLY A 62 17.76 -24.69 23.41
C GLY A 62 17.76 -25.22 24.84
N ALA A 63 18.33 -24.51 25.82
CA ALA A 63 18.35 -24.93 27.22
C ALA A 63 17.48 -24.02 28.10
N ALA A 64 16.63 -24.62 28.94
CA ALA A 64 15.80 -23.93 29.92
C ALA A 64 16.53 -23.81 31.28
N VAL A 65 17.73 -23.24 31.25
CA VAL A 65 18.63 -23.07 32.41
C VAL A 65 18.81 -21.59 32.74
N SER A 66 19.24 -21.30 33.97
CA SER A 66 19.47 -19.93 34.44
C SER A 66 20.98 -19.63 34.43
N PRO A 67 21.46 -18.73 33.56
CA PRO A 67 22.87 -18.38 33.46
C PRO A 67 23.38 -17.79 34.76
N SER A 68 24.59 -18.17 35.17
CA SER A 68 25.19 -17.63 36.38
C SER A 68 26.63 -17.19 36.16
N VAL A 69 27.02 -16.15 36.90
CA VAL A 69 28.36 -15.58 36.87
C VAL A 69 28.79 -15.29 38.30
N LYS A 70 29.99 -15.71 38.67
CA LYS A 70 30.63 -15.35 39.94
C LYS A 70 31.92 -14.59 39.70
N LEU A 71 32.15 -13.55 40.48
CA LEU A 71 33.31 -12.67 40.37
C LEU A 71 33.92 -12.44 41.75
N ASP A 72 35.24 -12.65 41.83
CA ASP A 72 36.05 -12.27 42.99
C ASP A 72 36.95 -11.10 42.58
N PHE A 73 36.66 -9.91 43.11
CA PHE A 73 37.35 -8.67 42.77
C PHE A 73 37.72 -7.87 44.02
N THR A 74 38.67 -6.95 43.87
CA THR A 74 39.10 -6.04 44.93
C THR A 74 38.81 -4.61 44.51
N LEU A 75 38.23 -3.81 45.40
CA LEU A 75 37.98 -2.39 45.16
C LEU A 75 38.30 -1.60 46.42
N ASN A 76 39.07 -0.51 46.28
CA ASN A 76 39.51 0.34 47.40
C ASN A 76 40.18 -0.45 48.54
N GLY A 77 40.90 -1.51 48.22
CA GLY A 77 41.60 -2.36 49.19
C GLY A 77 40.74 -3.42 49.88
N GLU A 78 39.45 -3.54 49.52
CA GLU A 78 38.53 -4.53 50.08
C GLU A 78 38.14 -5.57 49.03
N SER A 79 38.10 -6.86 49.39
CA SER A 79 37.67 -7.92 48.47
C SER A 79 36.17 -8.18 48.55
N TYR A 80 35.61 -8.48 47.38
CA TYR A 80 34.20 -8.74 47.18
C TYR A 80 34.00 -10.05 46.41
N HIS A 81 33.05 -10.85 46.89
CA HIS A 81 32.54 -12.05 46.23
C HIS A 81 31.13 -11.77 45.72
N LEU A 82 30.97 -11.77 44.39
CA LEU A 82 29.70 -11.55 43.72
C LEU A 82 29.23 -12.87 43.10
N GLU A 83 27.99 -13.26 43.37
CA GLU A 83 27.30 -14.35 42.69
C GLU A 83 26.01 -13.80 42.07
N LYS A 84 25.79 -14.03 40.77
CA LYS A 84 24.59 -13.53 40.09
C LYS A 84 24.02 -14.57 39.14
N THR A 85 22.72 -14.82 39.28
CA THR A 85 21.96 -15.76 38.47
C THR A 85 20.83 -15.03 37.76
N PHE A 86 20.84 -15.05 36.43
CA PHE A 86 19.88 -14.32 35.59
C PHE A 86 18.60 -15.13 35.38
N SER A 87 17.53 -14.74 36.07
CA SER A 87 16.20 -15.32 35.86
C SER A 87 15.09 -14.39 36.36
N ARG A 88 13.94 -14.46 35.68
CA ARG A 88 12.70 -13.80 36.09
C ARG A 88 11.90 -14.62 37.12
N LYS A 89 12.24 -15.90 37.28
CA LYS A 89 11.59 -16.82 38.23
C LYS A 89 12.30 -16.75 39.59
N LYS A 90 11.89 -17.60 40.53
CA LYS A 90 12.39 -17.62 41.91
C LYS A 90 13.85 -18.07 42.05
N ASP A 91 14.42 -18.66 41.02
CA ASP A 91 15.82 -19.13 40.94
C ASP A 91 16.80 -18.02 40.54
N GLY A 92 16.32 -16.85 40.13
CA GLY A 92 17.14 -15.68 39.85
C GLY A 92 17.47 -14.90 41.13
N GLY A 93 18.71 -14.45 41.24
CA GLY A 93 19.18 -13.71 42.40
C GLY A 93 20.56 -13.12 42.21
N MET A 94 20.94 -12.25 43.14
CA MET A 94 22.29 -11.74 43.26
C MET A 94 22.69 -11.78 44.73
N ARG A 95 23.94 -12.14 45.01
CA ARG A 95 24.56 -12.05 46.32
C ARG A 95 25.88 -11.30 46.16
N LEU A 96 26.12 -10.35 47.05
CA LEU A 96 27.39 -9.65 47.16
C LEU A 96 27.87 -9.79 48.60
N GLN A 97 29.11 -10.24 48.79
CA GLN A 97 29.72 -10.41 50.10
C GLN A 97 31.06 -9.70 50.14
N ALA A 98 31.32 -8.95 51.20
CA ALA A 98 32.62 -8.34 51.45
C ALA A 98 33.42 -9.15 52.48
N ASP A 99 34.74 -8.93 52.54
CA ASP A 99 35.65 -9.66 53.45
C ASP A 99 35.30 -9.49 54.93
N ASP A 100 34.71 -8.36 55.32
CA ASP A 100 34.29 -8.07 56.69
C ASP A 100 32.96 -8.72 57.11
N ARG A 101 32.49 -9.70 56.32
CA ARG A 101 31.24 -10.45 56.50
C ARG A 101 29.95 -9.67 56.21
N ARG A 102 30.03 -8.44 55.71
CA ARG A 102 28.85 -7.76 55.15
C ARG A 102 28.35 -8.53 53.93
N ARG A 103 27.02 -8.71 53.85
CA ARG A 103 26.36 -9.41 52.75
C ARG A 103 25.09 -8.71 52.36
N TRP A 104 24.89 -8.58 51.05
CA TRP A 104 23.68 -8.05 50.43
C TRP A 104 23.10 -9.12 49.52
N GLU A 105 21.77 -9.18 49.43
CA GLU A 105 21.07 -10.14 48.58
C GLU A 105 19.95 -9.50 47.75
N GLY A 106 19.67 -10.10 46.60
CA GLY A 106 18.59 -9.70 45.72
C GLY A 106 18.75 -8.26 45.22
N PRO A 107 17.68 -7.45 45.20
CA PRO A 107 17.74 -6.07 44.72
C PRO A 107 18.70 -5.17 45.51
N GLU A 108 18.87 -5.41 46.81
CA GLU A 108 19.79 -4.63 47.65
C GLU A 108 21.25 -4.83 47.24
N ALA A 109 21.61 -6.04 46.82
CA ALA A 109 22.94 -6.34 46.29
C ALA A 109 23.21 -5.60 44.97
N GLU A 110 22.20 -5.52 44.09
CA GLU A 110 22.30 -4.75 42.85
C GLU A 110 22.53 -3.26 43.16
N ASP A 111 21.66 -2.67 43.98
CA ASP A 111 21.71 -1.24 44.28
C ASP A 111 22.99 -0.86 45.04
N HIS A 112 23.52 -1.75 45.89
CA HIS A 112 24.83 -1.54 46.53
C HIS A 112 25.97 -1.58 45.52
N LEU A 113 26.00 -2.56 44.60
CA LEU A 113 27.01 -2.65 43.55
C LEU A 113 27.00 -1.42 42.63
N ALA A 114 25.81 -0.93 42.26
CA ALA A 114 25.65 0.28 41.45
C ALA A 114 26.26 1.51 42.12
N LYS A 115 26.01 1.68 43.41
CA LYS A 115 26.62 2.77 44.20
C LYS A 115 28.13 2.61 44.32
N LEU A 116 28.60 1.38 44.58
CA LEU A 116 30.01 1.06 44.76
C LEU A 116 30.83 1.37 43.51
N LEU A 117 30.29 1.08 42.32
CA LEU A 117 30.95 1.29 41.04
C LEU A 117 30.53 2.59 40.32
N GLY A 118 29.66 3.39 40.93
CA GLY A 118 29.24 4.70 40.39
C GLY A 118 28.47 4.62 39.06
N PHE A 119 27.58 3.63 38.91
CA PHE A 119 26.74 3.48 37.72
C PHE A 119 25.25 3.40 38.08
N ALA A 120 24.38 3.48 37.06
CA ALA A 120 22.94 3.32 37.22
C ALA A 120 22.42 2.14 36.38
N TYR A 121 21.51 1.33 36.93
CA TYR A 121 20.85 0.30 36.13
C TYR A 121 19.81 0.92 35.18
N PRO A 122 19.64 0.35 33.97
CA PRO A 122 18.53 0.75 33.10
C PRO A 122 17.19 0.38 33.73
N GLY A 123 16.17 1.22 33.52
CA GLY A 123 14.80 0.90 33.95
C GLY A 123 14.20 -0.32 33.23
N LYS A 124 14.58 -0.56 31.97
CA LYS A 124 14.21 -1.75 31.18
C LYS A 124 15.33 -2.12 30.21
N GLY A 125 15.53 -3.41 29.99
CA GLY A 125 16.44 -3.93 28.96
C GLY A 125 17.90 -4.06 29.43
N ALA A 126 18.82 -4.03 28.48
CA ALA A 126 20.26 -4.16 28.72
C ALA A 126 20.87 -2.82 29.12
N SER A 127 21.94 -2.90 29.91
CA SER A 127 22.74 -1.74 30.26
C SER A 127 23.28 -1.07 29.00
N ARG A 128 23.22 0.25 28.98
CA ARG A 128 23.71 1.07 27.89
C ARG A 128 24.97 1.82 28.33
N PRO A 129 25.91 2.13 27.42
CA PRO A 129 27.17 2.79 27.77
C PRO A 129 26.99 4.06 28.61
N GLU A 130 25.93 4.83 28.37
CA GLU A 130 25.66 6.09 29.08
C GLU A 130 25.36 5.87 30.58
N LEU A 131 24.84 4.69 30.93
CA LEU A 131 24.42 4.34 32.28
C LEU A 131 25.48 3.57 33.08
N GLN A 132 26.56 3.11 32.42
CA GLN A 132 27.60 2.26 33.01
C GLN A 132 28.65 3.06 33.81
N GLY A 133 28.51 4.38 33.89
CA GLY A 133 29.44 5.25 34.59
C GLY A 133 30.86 5.18 34.05
N LEU A 134 31.84 5.50 34.91
CA LEU A 134 33.27 5.42 34.62
C LEU A 134 33.73 3.99 34.26
N ALA A 135 33.17 2.98 34.92
CA ALA A 135 33.55 1.58 34.70
C ALA A 135 33.20 1.09 33.28
N GLY A 136 32.14 1.64 32.66
CA GLY A 136 31.81 1.36 31.26
C GLY A 136 32.82 1.91 30.25
N LEU A 137 33.58 2.94 30.61
CA LEU A 137 34.60 3.55 29.74
C LEU A 137 35.84 2.68 29.57
N LEU A 138 36.12 1.85 30.57
CA LEU A 138 37.24 0.92 30.56
C LEU A 138 36.94 -0.33 29.72
N TRP A 139 35.73 -0.43 29.17
CA TRP A 139 35.27 -1.57 28.40
C TRP A 139 35.28 -1.28 26.90
N VAL A 140 36.38 -1.62 26.23
CA VAL A 140 36.48 -1.48 24.77
C VAL A 140 36.19 -2.82 24.10
N GLU A 141 35.03 -2.93 23.44
CA GLU A 141 34.71 -4.07 22.60
C GLU A 141 35.49 -4.02 21.26
N GLN A 142 35.77 -5.20 20.70
CA GLN A 142 36.43 -5.32 19.41
C GLN A 142 35.59 -4.66 18.30
N GLY A 143 36.16 -3.68 17.60
CA GLY A 143 35.48 -2.91 16.55
C GLY A 143 34.80 -1.62 17.04
N SER A 144 34.77 -1.38 18.36
CA SER A 144 34.09 -0.22 18.97
C SER A 144 35.03 0.95 19.28
N ALA A 145 36.34 0.81 19.01
CA ALA A 145 37.35 1.84 19.30
C ALA A 145 37.13 3.18 18.56
N HIS A 146 36.25 3.19 17.54
CA HIS A 146 35.92 4.39 16.75
C HIS A 146 34.62 5.08 17.18
N TYR A 147 33.84 4.49 18.11
CA TYR A 147 32.60 5.12 18.56
C TYR A 147 32.88 6.22 19.58
N PRO A 148 32.23 7.40 19.46
CA PRO A 148 32.37 8.45 20.45
C PRO A 148 31.82 7.95 21.78
N VAL A 149 32.63 8.08 22.82
CA VAL A 149 32.26 7.75 24.20
C VAL A 149 31.15 8.70 24.65
N ALA A 150 29.95 8.17 24.85
CA ALA A 150 28.82 8.94 25.34
C ALA A 150 28.89 9.07 26.88
N LEU A 151 29.42 10.20 27.35
CA LEU A 151 29.40 10.58 28.77
C LEU A 151 28.16 11.42 29.07
N ASN A 152 27.36 10.99 30.05
CA ASN A 152 26.38 11.87 30.70
C ASN A 152 27.10 12.95 31.51
N ASP A 153 26.42 14.07 31.79
CA ASP A 153 27.01 15.22 32.48
C ASP A 153 27.59 14.85 33.86
N ASP A 154 26.88 14.04 34.65
CA ASP A 154 27.35 13.54 35.95
C ASP A 154 28.65 12.70 35.82
N ASN A 155 28.73 11.86 34.79
CA ASN A 155 29.92 11.04 34.52
C ASN A 155 31.08 11.93 34.03
N ARG A 156 30.78 12.97 33.26
CA ARG A 156 31.77 13.94 32.78
C ARG A 156 32.34 14.75 33.95
N GLU A 157 31.52 15.17 34.89
CA GLU A 157 31.96 15.87 36.10
C GLU A 157 32.78 14.96 37.01
N GLN A 158 32.42 13.69 37.17
CA GLN A 158 33.23 12.73 37.94
C GLN A 158 34.56 12.41 37.26
N VAL A 159 34.57 12.18 35.94
CA VAL A 159 35.81 12.06 35.14
C VAL A 159 36.65 13.32 35.35
N GLN A 160 36.08 14.51 35.13
CA GLN A 160 36.79 15.77 35.29
C GLN A 160 37.30 15.96 36.70
N GLY A 161 36.52 15.64 37.74
CA GLY A 161 36.94 15.75 39.14
C GLY A 161 38.09 14.80 39.48
N VAL A 162 38.00 13.52 39.09
CA VAL A 162 39.09 12.55 39.30
C VAL A 162 40.32 12.93 38.49
N PHE A 163 40.17 13.34 37.22
CA PHE A 163 41.28 13.84 36.43
C PHE A 163 41.84 15.14 37.00
N GLU A 164 41.04 16.07 37.49
CA GLU A 164 41.51 17.32 38.08
C GLU A 164 42.19 17.09 39.42
N GLN A 165 41.77 16.10 40.19
CA GLN A 165 42.35 15.74 41.48
C GLN A 165 43.64 14.93 41.28
N GLU A 166 43.61 13.89 40.45
CA GLU A 166 44.80 13.12 40.05
C GLU A 166 45.79 13.97 39.26
N MET A 167 45.36 14.85 38.34
CA MET A 167 46.26 15.80 37.67
C MET A 167 46.73 16.90 38.62
N ARG A 168 45.98 17.31 39.65
CA ARG A 168 46.48 18.25 40.65
C ARG A 168 47.55 17.63 41.54
N ASP A 169 47.45 16.33 41.80
CA ASP A 169 48.44 15.57 42.55
C ASP A 169 49.65 15.16 41.67
N LEU A 170 49.44 14.74 40.41
CA LEU A 170 50.49 14.39 39.44
C LEU A 170 51.18 15.60 38.80
N LEU A 171 50.45 16.71 38.62
CA LEU A 171 50.96 17.95 38.06
C LEU A 171 51.08 19.07 39.10
N GLY A 172 51.12 18.73 40.39
CA GLY A 172 51.43 19.67 41.45
C GLY A 172 52.78 20.36 41.18
N GLY A 173 52.73 21.63 40.78
CA GLY A 173 53.88 22.48 40.49
C GLY A 173 53.84 23.19 39.12
N ASP A 174 54.83 24.04 38.86
CA ASP A 174 54.90 24.94 37.68
C ASP A 174 54.75 24.23 36.32
N ARG A 175 55.09 22.94 36.24
CA ARG A 175 55.02 22.15 34.99
C ARG A 175 53.58 21.83 34.57
N GLY A 176 52.69 21.59 35.53
CA GLY A 176 51.27 21.34 35.27
C GLY A 176 50.56 22.54 34.70
N GLU A 177 50.82 23.68 35.34
CA GLU A 177 50.25 24.95 34.93
C GLU A 177 50.77 25.37 33.54
N ALA A 178 52.04 25.12 33.25
CA ALA A 178 52.62 25.36 31.92
C ALA A 178 51.95 24.51 30.83
N LEU A 179 51.66 23.22 31.10
CA LEU A 179 50.96 22.34 30.17
C LEU A 179 49.52 22.79 29.93
N PHE A 180 48.79 23.11 31.00
CA PHE A 180 47.41 23.58 30.91
C PHE A 180 47.30 24.90 30.12
N ARG A 181 48.18 25.88 30.39
CA ARG A 181 48.25 27.13 29.63
C ARG A 181 48.56 26.89 28.14
N ARG A 182 49.44 25.93 27.84
CA ARG A 182 49.77 25.57 26.45
C ARG A 182 48.58 24.95 25.73
N ILE A 183 47.83 24.07 26.38
CA ILE A 183 46.60 23.47 25.84
C ILE A 183 45.54 24.55 25.62
N GLN A 184 45.34 25.46 26.59
CA GLN A 184 44.41 26.59 26.42
C GLN A 184 44.81 27.49 25.25
N THR A 185 46.09 27.82 25.11
CA THR A 185 46.58 28.64 23.98
C THR A 185 46.30 27.97 22.64
N LEU A 186 46.52 26.66 22.53
CA LEU A 186 46.21 25.91 21.31
C LEU A 186 44.70 25.85 21.05
N ARG A 187 43.89 25.69 22.09
CA ARG A 187 42.42 25.68 21.97
C ARG A 187 41.89 27.05 21.51
N ASP A 188 42.39 28.13 22.09
CA ASP A 188 41.95 29.50 21.81
C ASP A 188 42.28 29.95 20.38
N GLN A 189 43.20 29.27 19.69
CA GLN A 189 43.46 29.48 18.26
C GLN A 189 42.27 29.06 17.38
N TYR A 190 41.47 28.09 17.82
CA TYR A 190 40.41 27.49 17.02
C TYR A 190 39.01 27.71 17.60
N PHE A 191 38.91 27.92 18.91
CA PHE A 191 37.65 28.03 19.62
C PHE A 191 37.60 29.28 20.50
N ASP A 192 36.39 29.75 20.79
CA ASP A 192 36.18 30.81 21.75
C ASP A 192 35.88 30.30 23.16
N LYS A 193 35.77 31.24 24.11
CA LYS A 193 35.47 30.94 25.52
C LYS A 193 34.15 30.16 25.71
N ARG A 194 33.23 30.21 24.74
CA ARG A 194 31.97 29.47 24.74
C ARG A 194 32.05 28.15 23.94
N GLY A 195 33.22 27.81 23.42
CA GLY A 195 33.44 26.61 22.61
C GLY A 195 33.07 26.75 21.14
N ASN A 196 32.77 27.96 20.65
CA ASN A 196 32.41 28.15 19.26
C ASN A 196 33.66 28.25 18.36
N PRO A 197 33.66 27.62 17.18
CA PRO A 197 34.70 27.77 16.16
C PRO A 197 34.97 29.24 15.83
N ARG A 198 36.24 29.62 15.72
CA ARG A 198 36.69 30.97 15.36
C ARG A 198 37.76 30.97 14.28
N GLY A 199 38.01 32.16 13.73
CA GLY A 199 39.09 32.41 12.77
C GLY A 199 39.02 31.49 11.54
N ASN A 200 40.17 30.91 11.20
CA ASN A 200 40.31 30.03 10.04
C ASN A 200 39.48 28.75 10.16
N TYR A 201 39.32 28.21 11.38
CA TYR A 201 38.53 27.00 11.58
C TYR A 201 37.04 27.20 11.27
N ARG A 202 36.48 28.33 11.71
CA ARG A 202 35.11 28.71 11.34
C ARG A 202 34.94 28.90 9.83
N LYS A 203 35.90 29.55 9.17
CA LYS A 203 35.87 29.75 7.71
C LYS A 203 35.93 28.42 6.96
N LEU A 204 36.77 27.49 7.42
CA LEU A 204 36.86 26.15 6.84
C LEU A 204 35.56 25.37 7.01
N GLN A 205 34.93 25.42 8.19
CA GLN A 205 33.63 24.79 8.41
C GLN A 205 32.55 25.36 7.49
N GLN A 206 32.45 26.70 7.39
CA GLN A 206 31.53 27.34 6.46
C GLN A 206 31.81 26.93 5.01
N ARG A 207 33.09 26.83 4.61
CA ARG A 207 33.45 26.40 3.26
C ARG A 207 33.07 24.95 2.97
N VAL A 208 33.21 24.07 3.97
CA VAL A 208 32.76 22.67 3.86
C VAL A 208 31.24 22.60 3.71
N GLU A 209 30.49 23.41 4.46
CA GLU A 209 29.03 23.48 4.33
C GLU A 209 28.60 24.02 2.96
N GLU A 210 29.25 25.07 2.45
CA GLU A 210 29.02 25.62 1.12
C GLU A 210 29.29 24.59 0.02
N LEU A 211 30.47 23.95 0.04
CA LEU A 211 30.83 22.91 -0.93
C LEU A 211 29.90 21.70 -0.85
N GLY A 212 29.41 21.35 0.34
CA GLY A 212 28.41 20.31 0.53
C GLY A 212 27.07 20.66 -0.15
N ARG A 213 26.65 21.92 -0.07
CA ARG A 213 25.44 22.40 -0.78
C ARG A 213 25.64 22.40 -2.29
N GLU A 214 26.77 22.91 -2.78
CA GLU A 214 27.12 22.91 -4.21
C GLU A 214 27.16 21.49 -4.78
N LEU A 215 27.77 20.55 -4.06
CA LEU A 215 27.82 19.13 -4.46
C LEU A 215 26.42 18.50 -4.52
N THR A 216 25.57 18.81 -3.55
CA THR A 216 24.20 18.29 -3.52
C THR A 216 23.38 18.82 -4.69
N GLU A 217 23.53 20.12 -5.00
CA GLU A 217 22.85 20.72 -6.15
C GLU A 217 23.37 20.17 -7.48
N ALA A 218 24.69 20.02 -7.64
CA ALA A 218 25.29 19.43 -8.83
C ALA A 218 24.82 17.99 -9.06
N ARG A 219 24.75 17.17 -8.00
CA ARG A 219 24.19 15.80 -8.06
C ARG A 219 22.74 15.78 -8.49
N ARG A 220 21.92 16.69 -7.95
CA ARG A 220 20.51 16.83 -8.36
C ARG A 220 20.39 17.15 -9.84
N ARG A 221 21.18 18.13 -10.33
CA ARG A 221 21.19 18.52 -11.75
C ARG A 221 21.64 17.36 -12.65
N LEU A 222 22.63 16.57 -12.22
CA LEU A 222 23.07 15.39 -12.96
C LEU A 222 21.96 14.35 -13.07
N GLN A 223 21.30 14.03 -11.95
CA GLN A 223 20.19 13.08 -11.93
C GLN A 223 19.01 13.53 -12.81
N ASP A 224 18.66 14.82 -12.76
CA ASP A 224 17.60 15.39 -13.62
C ASP A 224 17.98 15.26 -15.10
N TYR A 225 19.24 15.49 -15.45
CA TYR A 225 19.75 15.35 -16.82
C TYR A 225 19.74 13.89 -17.29
N GLU A 226 20.19 12.95 -16.46
CA GLU A 226 20.15 11.51 -16.75
C GLU A 226 18.71 11.04 -17.03
N HIS A 227 17.74 11.46 -16.19
CA HIS A 227 16.33 11.16 -16.43
C HIS A 227 15.80 11.74 -17.75
N GLN A 228 16.21 12.95 -18.12
CA GLN A 228 15.81 13.56 -19.39
C GLN A 228 16.40 12.81 -20.60
N VAL A 229 17.65 12.35 -20.49
CA VAL A 229 18.31 11.56 -21.54
C VAL A 229 17.61 10.22 -21.72
N ASP A 230 17.29 9.53 -20.62
CA ASP A 230 16.55 8.25 -20.66
C ASP A 230 15.16 8.43 -21.27
N ALA A 231 14.42 9.46 -20.85
CA ALA A 231 13.10 9.77 -21.39
C ALA A 231 13.17 10.07 -22.90
N LEU A 232 14.17 10.83 -23.35
CA LEU A 232 14.40 11.09 -24.76
C LEU A 232 14.71 9.80 -25.53
N GLY A 233 15.51 8.90 -24.95
CA GLY A 233 15.80 7.59 -25.51
C GLY A 233 14.54 6.75 -25.73
N GLN A 234 13.67 6.66 -24.72
CA GLN A 234 12.41 5.92 -24.81
C GLN A 234 11.47 6.51 -25.87
N VAL A 235 11.33 7.84 -25.94
CA VAL A 235 10.50 8.50 -26.95
C VAL A 235 11.03 8.24 -28.35
N ARG A 236 12.36 8.27 -28.55
CA ARG A 236 12.97 7.96 -29.85
C ARG A 236 12.71 6.53 -30.30
N LEU A 237 12.87 5.56 -29.39
CA LEU A 237 12.56 4.15 -29.67
C LEU A 237 11.09 3.98 -30.07
N ARG A 238 10.16 4.59 -29.32
CA ARG A 238 8.73 4.53 -29.61
C ARG A 238 8.38 5.16 -30.97
N ILE A 239 9.02 6.26 -31.33
CA ILE A 239 8.87 6.88 -32.66
C ILE A 239 9.40 5.94 -33.75
N GLN A 240 10.54 5.28 -33.55
CA GLN A 240 11.05 4.30 -34.50
C GLN A 240 10.09 3.12 -34.66
N GLU A 241 9.58 2.54 -33.57
CA GLU A 241 8.61 1.45 -33.63
C GLU A 241 7.33 1.84 -34.39
N TYR A 242 6.82 3.05 -34.16
CA TYR A 242 5.65 3.54 -34.90
C TYR A 242 5.91 3.69 -36.39
N ARG A 243 7.13 4.11 -36.77
CA ARG A 243 7.55 4.23 -38.18
C ARG A 243 7.74 2.87 -38.83
N GLU A 244 8.53 1.98 -38.22
CA GLU A 244 8.84 0.65 -38.78
C GLU A 244 7.60 -0.21 -38.97
N LYS A 245 6.67 -0.16 -38.02
CA LYS A 245 5.44 -0.95 -38.08
C LYS A 245 4.34 -0.27 -38.89
N HIS A 246 4.60 0.92 -39.46
CA HIS A 246 3.62 1.72 -40.20
C HIS A 246 2.28 1.89 -39.44
N LEU A 247 2.34 1.92 -38.10
CA LEU A 247 1.13 1.82 -37.26
C LEU A 247 0.20 3.01 -37.43
N ILE A 248 0.77 4.20 -37.68
CA ILE A 248 0.00 5.42 -37.91
C ILE A 248 -0.74 5.32 -39.24
N GLU A 249 -0.05 4.91 -40.31
CA GLU A 249 -0.64 4.74 -41.64
C GLU A 249 -1.73 3.66 -41.64
N GLN A 250 -1.49 2.53 -40.96
CA GLN A 250 -2.48 1.47 -40.78
C GLN A 250 -3.71 1.95 -39.98
N ALA A 251 -3.49 2.74 -38.90
CA ALA A 251 -4.58 3.29 -38.10
C ALA A 251 -5.41 4.31 -38.90
N GLU A 252 -4.75 5.19 -39.67
CA GLU A 252 -5.42 6.14 -40.56
C GLU A 252 -6.24 5.43 -41.63
N GLN A 253 -5.67 4.39 -42.27
CA GLN A 253 -6.38 3.60 -43.27
C GLN A 253 -7.61 2.91 -42.65
N THR A 254 -7.43 2.26 -41.50
CA THR A 254 -8.54 1.60 -40.78
C THR A 254 -9.65 2.60 -40.41
N LEU A 255 -9.28 3.82 -39.99
CA LEU A 255 -10.24 4.87 -39.69
C LEU A 255 -11.01 5.29 -40.95
N ARG A 256 -10.31 5.51 -42.07
CA ARG A 256 -10.95 5.85 -43.36
C ARG A 256 -11.92 4.75 -43.79
N ASP A 257 -11.50 3.49 -43.76
CA ASP A 257 -12.33 2.35 -44.14
C ASP A 257 -13.59 2.24 -43.26
N ARG A 258 -13.45 2.46 -41.95
CA ARG A 258 -14.59 2.47 -41.02
C ARG A 258 -15.53 3.64 -41.24
N GLN A 259 -15.01 4.83 -41.55
CA GLN A 259 -15.84 5.99 -41.88
C GLN A 259 -16.63 5.75 -43.18
N GLU A 260 -16.02 5.13 -44.19
CA GLU A 260 -16.73 4.74 -45.41
C GLU A 260 -17.80 3.69 -45.14
N ALA A 261 -17.48 2.65 -44.37
CA ALA A 261 -18.45 1.63 -43.99
C ALA A 261 -19.65 2.24 -43.25
N ALA A 262 -19.41 3.14 -42.29
CA ALA A 262 -20.46 3.86 -41.57
C ALA A 262 -21.33 4.70 -42.52
N ARG A 263 -20.73 5.39 -43.50
CA ARG A 263 -21.47 6.12 -44.53
C ARG A 263 -22.34 5.18 -45.38
N ARG A 264 -21.84 4.01 -45.76
CA ARG A 264 -22.61 2.99 -46.52
C ARG A 264 -23.78 2.46 -45.70
N VAL A 265 -23.56 2.13 -44.42
CA VAL A 265 -24.63 1.69 -43.51
C VAL A 265 -25.72 2.76 -43.39
N ARG A 266 -25.33 4.03 -43.23
CA ARG A 266 -26.29 5.14 -43.13
C ARG A 266 -27.13 5.29 -44.41
N LYS A 267 -26.51 5.24 -45.59
CA LYS A 267 -27.24 5.24 -46.87
C LYS A 267 -28.24 4.08 -46.99
N LEU A 268 -27.84 2.88 -46.58
CA LEU A 268 -28.75 1.73 -46.58
C LEU A 268 -29.92 1.90 -45.60
N GLN A 269 -29.67 2.48 -44.43
CA GLN A 269 -30.73 2.80 -43.47
C GLN A 269 -31.72 3.81 -44.05
N ASP A 270 -31.23 4.85 -44.75
CA ASP A 270 -32.08 5.83 -45.41
C ASP A 270 -32.93 5.18 -46.52
N CYS A 271 -32.33 4.34 -47.39
CA CYS A 271 -33.08 3.60 -48.41
C CYS A 271 -34.13 2.65 -47.81
N ILE A 272 -33.82 1.98 -46.69
CA ILE A 272 -34.79 1.12 -45.98
C ILE A 272 -35.94 1.97 -45.43
N ALA A 273 -35.65 3.15 -44.87
CA ALA A 273 -36.67 4.05 -44.37
C ALA A 273 -37.58 4.54 -45.51
N GLU A 274 -37.01 4.97 -46.64
CA GLU A 274 -37.76 5.36 -47.84
C GLU A 274 -38.64 4.22 -48.35
N SER A 275 -38.09 3.00 -48.47
CA SER A 275 -38.83 1.82 -48.91
C SER A 275 -39.98 1.47 -47.96
N LYS A 276 -39.76 1.51 -46.64
CA LYS A 276 -40.83 1.32 -45.65
C LYS A 276 -41.94 2.35 -45.79
N THR A 277 -41.57 3.61 -46.03
CA THR A 277 -42.54 4.70 -46.22
C THR A 277 -43.36 4.48 -47.49
N SER A 278 -42.72 4.05 -48.59
CA SER A 278 -43.38 3.71 -49.84
C SER A 278 -44.32 2.52 -49.72
N VAL A 279 -43.91 1.46 -49.02
CA VAL A 279 -44.77 0.29 -48.74
C VAL A 279 -45.98 0.71 -47.91
N ALA A 280 -45.79 1.47 -46.83
CA ALA A 280 -46.90 1.96 -46.01
C ALA A 280 -47.89 2.84 -46.80
N GLN A 281 -47.38 3.67 -47.74
CA GLN A 281 -48.23 4.44 -48.65
C GLN A 281 -49.01 3.54 -49.62
N ALA A 282 -48.37 2.53 -50.20
CA ALA A 282 -49.01 1.58 -51.10
C ALA A 282 -50.09 0.76 -50.38
N GLU A 283 -49.82 0.30 -49.14
CA GLU A 283 -50.78 -0.40 -48.29
C GLU A 283 -51.99 0.48 -47.98
N LEU A 284 -51.80 1.76 -47.64
CA LEU A 284 -52.90 2.70 -47.40
C LEU A 284 -53.76 2.92 -48.65
N VAL A 285 -53.14 3.01 -49.83
CA VAL A 285 -53.86 3.14 -51.10
C VAL A 285 -54.67 1.86 -51.40
N LEU A 286 -54.08 0.69 -51.17
CA LEU A 286 -54.76 -0.60 -51.36
C LEU A 286 -55.96 -0.74 -50.41
N GLU A 287 -55.79 -0.41 -49.12
CA GLU A 287 -56.89 -0.42 -48.15
C GLU A 287 -58.02 0.54 -48.53
N ARG A 288 -57.68 1.75 -49.01
CA ARG A 288 -58.69 2.70 -49.53
C ARG A 288 -59.41 2.17 -50.77
N ALA A 289 -58.69 1.51 -51.68
CA ALA A 289 -59.29 0.91 -52.87
C ALA A 289 -60.23 -0.24 -52.49
N ARG A 290 -59.80 -1.13 -51.59
CA ARG A 290 -60.64 -2.20 -51.03
C ARG A 290 -61.90 -1.66 -50.37
N GLN A 291 -61.79 -0.60 -49.56
CA GLN A 291 -62.97 0.02 -48.94
C GLN A 291 -63.93 0.59 -49.99
N ARG A 292 -63.42 1.25 -51.03
CA ARG A 292 -64.26 1.74 -52.14
C ARG A 292 -64.96 0.60 -52.88
N ASP A 293 -64.27 -0.51 -53.13
CA ASP A 293 -64.85 -1.67 -53.79
C ASP A 293 -65.94 -2.30 -52.92
N ILE A 294 -65.72 -2.41 -51.59
CA ILE A 294 -66.73 -2.86 -50.62
C ILE A 294 -67.94 -1.92 -50.66
N ASP A 295 -67.73 -0.61 -50.53
CA ASP A 295 -68.80 0.39 -50.54
C ASP A 295 -69.58 0.35 -51.87
N ALA A 296 -68.91 0.17 -53.01
CA ALA A 296 -69.53 0.05 -54.32
C ALA A 296 -70.38 -1.23 -54.44
N VAL A 297 -69.88 -2.36 -53.93
CA VAL A 297 -70.64 -3.62 -53.87
C VAL A 297 -71.86 -3.47 -52.98
N GLU A 298 -71.75 -2.81 -51.83
CA GLU A 298 -72.89 -2.53 -50.95
C GLU A 298 -73.93 -1.62 -51.62
N GLN A 299 -73.50 -0.57 -52.32
CA GLN A 299 -74.40 0.30 -53.09
C GLN A 299 -75.11 -0.46 -54.21
N ALA A 300 -74.38 -1.29 -54.96
CA ALA A 300 -74.95 -2.12 -56.01
C ALA A 300 -75.97 -3.13 -55.46
N ARG A 301 -75.69 -3.74 -54.30
CA ARG A 301 -76.65 -4.62 -53.60
C ARG A 301 -77.93 -3.87 -53.22
N ARG A 302 -77.80 -2.68 -52.61
CA ARG A 302 -78.97 -1.85 -52.26
C ARG A 302 -79.78 -1.45 -53.50
N ALA A 303 -79.13 -1.10 -54.60
CA ALA A 303 -79.79 -0.78 -55.85
C ALA A 303 -80.52 -2.00 -56.46
N LEU A 304 -79.91 -3.18 -56.39
CA LEU A 304 -80.53 -4.43 -56.82
C LEU A 304 -81.75 -4.78 -55.97
N ASP A 305 -81.66 -4.65 -54.64
CA ASP A 305 -82.79 -4.88 -53.73
C ASP A 305 -83.95 -3.91 -54.00
N ALA A 306 -83.65 -2.63 -54.26
CA ALA A 306 -84.63 -1.62 -54.64
C ALA A 306 -85.30 -1.94 -55.98
N ALA A 307 -84.52 -2.26 -57.02
CA ALA A 307 -85.04 -2.65 -58.33
C ALA A 307 -85.88 -3.94 -58.26
N THR A 308 -85.46 -4.92 -57.46
CA THR A 308 -86.23 -6.16 -57.23
C THR A 308 -87.57 -5.86 -56.56
N THR A 309 -87.58 -4.92 -55.61
CA THR A 309 -88.81 -4.45 -54.97
C THR A 309 -89.72 -3.72 -55.96
N GLU A 310 -89.17 -2.88 -56.82
CA GLU A 310 -89.89 -2.15 -57.87
C GLU A 310 -90.49 -3.12 -58.92
N VAL A 311 -89.72 -4.11 -59.38
CA VAL A 311 -90.22 -5.17 -60.28
C VAL A 311 -91.37 -5.94 -59.62
N ARG A 312 -91.26 -6.30 -58.34
CA ARG A 312 -92.38 -6.94 -57.60
C ARG A 312 -93.61 -6.05 -57.55
N GLN A 313 -93.45 -4.75 -57.32
CA GLN A 313 -94.57 -3.79 -57.30
C GLN A 313 -95.23 -3.67 -58.67
N LEU A 314 -94.44 -3.54 -59.74
CA LEU A 314 -94.95 -3.47 -61.12
C LEU A 314 -95.64 -4.78 -61.54
N GLN A 315 -95.08 -5.94 -61.18
CA GLN A 315 -95.73 -7.24 -61.40
C GLN A 315 -97.07 -7.35 -60.66
N ALA A 316 -97.15 -6.87 -59.42
CA ALA A 316 -98.40 -6.80 -58.66
C ALA A 316 -99.43 -5.85 -59.29
N GLN A 317 -99.00 -4.78 -59.99
CA GLN A 317 -99.87 -3.87 -60.74
C GLN A 317 -100.29 -4.43 -62.12
N LEU A 318 -99.45 -5.25 -62.76
CA LEU A 318 -99.74 -5.89 -64.05
C LEU A 318 -100.79 -7.00 -63.91
N ALA A 319 -100.74 -7.80 -62.85
CA ALA A 319 -101.69 -8.90 -62.62
C ALA A 319 -103.19 -8.50 -62.74
N PRO A 320 -103.67 -7.40 -62.13
CA PRO A 320 -105.06 -6.96 -62.31
C PRO A 320 -105.34 -6.40 -63.72
N LEU A 321 -104.35 -5.79 -64.38
CA LEU A 321 -104.48 -5.26 -65.74
C LEU A 321 -104.55 -6.39 -66.79
N GLU A 322 -103.75 -7.45 -66.64
CA GLU A 322 -103.84 -8.65 -67.46
C GLU A 322 -105.19 -9.34 -67.28
N THR A 323 -105.67 -9.44 -66.03
CA THR A 323 -107.03 -9.94 -65.74
C THR A 323 -108.11 -9.09 -66.41
N GLN A 324 -107.96 -7.77 -66.46
CA GLN A 324 -108.86 -6.87 -67.19
C GLN A 324 -108.78 -7.07 -68.71
N ARG A 325 -107.56 -7.20 -69.27
CA ARG A 325 -107.36 -7.46 -70.69
C ARG A 325 -108.04 -8.75 -71.12
N ASP A 326 -107.84 -9.84 -70.37
CA ASP A 326 -108.41 -11.14 -70.70
C ASP A 326 -109.95 -11.11 -70.64
N ARG A 327 -110.54 -10.37 -69.67
CA ARG A 327 -111.98 -10.10 -69.63
C ARG A 327 -112.47 -9.34 -70.86
N LEU A 328 -111.76 -8.29 -71.26
CA LEU A 328 -112.10 -7.49 -72.44
C LEU A 328 -111.96 -8.30 -73.74
N GLN A 329 -110.94 -9.15 -73.83
CA GLN A 329 -110.72 -10.03 -74.98
C GLN A 329 -111.83 -11.07 -75.10
N THR A 330 -112.23 -11.68 -73.98
CA THR A 330 -113.38 -12.58 -73.93
C THR A 330 -114.67 -11.88 -74.35
N ALA A 331 -114.86 -10.61 -73.96
CA ALA A 331 -116.00 -9.80 -74.39
C ALA A 331 -115.98 -9.50 -75.91
N VAL A 332 -114.80 -9.20 -76.48
CA VAL A 332 -114.63 -8.97 -77.93
C VAL A 332 -114.88 -10.24 -78.73
N GLU A 333 -114.40 -11.40 -78.26
CA GLU A 333 -114.68 -12.70 -78.89
C GLU A 333 -116.17 -13.04 -78.84
N GLY A 334 -116.84 -12.74 -77.72
CA GLY A 334 -118.30 -12.85 -77.60
C GLY A 334 -119.06 -11.94 -78.59
N LEU A 335 -118.62 -10.68 -78.76
CA LEU A 335 -119.20 -9.76 -79.74
C LEU A 335 -118.95 -10.19 -81.19
N LYS A 336 -117.77 -10.75 -81.50
CA LYS A 336 -117.48 -11.32 -82.83
C LYS A 336 -118.37 -12.53 -83.13
N ALA A 337 -118.60 -13.40 -82.14
CA ALA A 337 -119.51 -14.53 -82.28
C ALA A 337 -120.97 -14.08 -82.51
N GLN A 338 -121.43 -13.05 -81.78
CA GLN A 338 -122.74 -12.43 -82.02
C GLN A 338 -122.86 -11.81 -83.41
N ARG A 339 -121.80 -11.15 -83.89
CA ARG A 339 -121.76 -10.59 -85.24
C ARG A 339 -121.81 -11.69 -86.31
N SER A 340 -121.08 -12.80 -86.14
CA SER A 340 -121.16 -13.93 -87.09
C SER A 340 -122.54 -14.61 -87.10
N ALA A 341 -123.25 -14.62 -85.97
CA ALA A 341 -124.63 -15.12 -85.91
C ALA A 341 -125.61 -14.18 -86.64
N LEU A 342 -125.46 -12.86 -86.46
CA LEU A 342 -126.25 -11.86 -87.19
C LEU A 342 -125.96 -11.84 -88.70
N GLU A 343 -124.70 -12.05 -89.11
CA GLU A 343 -124.32 -12.18 -90.52
C GLU A 343 -124.89 -13.47 -91.15
N ALA A 344 -125.06 -14.55 -90.38
CA ALA A 344 -125.73 -15.77 -90.82
C ALA A 344 -127.27 -15.61 -90.95
N ASP A 345 -127.90 -14.87 -90.05
CA ASP A 345 -129.35 -14.56 -90.12
C ASP A 345 -129.70 -13.66 -91.32
N VAL A 346 -128.79 -12.78 -91.75
CA VAL A 346 -129.00 -11.91 -92.93
C VAL A 346 -128.86 -12.68 -94.26
N GLN A 347 -128.11 -13.79 -94.29
CA GLN A 347 -127.96 -14.64 -95.49
C GLN A 347 -129.10 -15.64 -95.71
N GLN A 348 -130.01 -15.84 -94.74
CA GLN A 348 -131.20 -16.69 -94.88
C GLN A 348 -132.47 -15.92 -95.32
N ALA A 349 -132.39 -14.60 -95.49
CA ALA A 349 -133.52 -13.74 -95.85
C ALA A 349 -133.48 -13.18 -97.30
N ALA A 350 -132.60 -13.71 -98.16
CA ALA A 350 -132.51 -13.42 -99.60
C ALA A 350 -132.61 -14.73 -100.39
#